data_AF-A0A838EMZ1-F1
#
_entry.id   AF-A0A838EMZ1-F1
#
_cell.length_a   1.000
_cell.length_b   1.000
_cell.length_c   1.000
_cell.angle_alpha   90.00
_cell.angle_beta   90.00
_cell.angle_gamma   90.00
#
_symmetry.space_group_name_H-M   'P 1'
#
loop_
_entity.id
_entity.type
_entity.pdbx_description
1 polymer ?
#
loop_
_entity_poly.entity_id
_entity_poly.type
_entity_poly.pdbx_seq_one_letter_code
_entity_poly.pdbx_strand_id
1 'polypeptide(L)'
;MSNPIISLSLAARMTLNMHSLNNEGGEGNQIQTRMIDIVDAENTLHNVNAISGDMLKHVLMEHFYHRAKEEHLNLCTSCQQFNVNRINADDQFLATASSKDAEFIDQLLQHCAMDDIGGILVTEGKRSVPRKSVCEFGWVAALPELSRTESYFHVKYVPERGKKQLQADADEQKGGANRGQNIFHRPASSGVYALVSHFELNRIGYNDITQTYALSEEERKRRMTLLLESVMYTFLELNGAMRSTQLPHLVALEGFIATSDSAIPAPLISPLIGGSENEKRFEYRKQAQRIANALNGKGPKHINIETFDTLPEFAEKMRDVIDSSTPQALTW
;
A
#
# COMPACT_ATOMS: atom_id res chain seq x y z
N MET A 1 17.17 -15.08 -19.22
CA MET A 1 16.73 -16.22 -18.39
C MET A 1 15.91 -15.61 -17.27
N SER A 2 14.73 -16.13 -16.96
CA SER A 2 13.91 -15.60 -15.86
C SER A 2 14.40 -16.14 -14.52
N ASN A 3 14.55 -15.25 -13.56
CA ASN A 3 14.94 -15.53 -12.18
C ASN A 3 13.68 -15.84 -11.37
N PRO A 4 13.52 -17.06 -10.83
CA PRO A 4 12.41 -17.36 -9.94
C PRO A 4 12.53 -16.53 -8.67
N ILE A 5 11.43 -15.91 -8.22
CA ILE A 5 11.37 -15.18 -6.96
C ILE A 5 10.16 -15.63 -6.14
N ILE A 6 10.39 -15.78 -4.84
CA ILE A 6 9.40 -16.16 -3.82
C ILE A 6 8.83 -14.92 -3.14
N SER A 7 9.68 -13.95 -2.81
CA SER A 7 9.26 -12.74 -2.13
C SER A 7 10.09 -11.51 -2.49
N LEU A 8 9.50 -10.34 -2.26
CA LEU A 8 10.12 -9.04 -2.41
C LEU A 8 9.85 -8.19 -1.17
N SER A 9 10.89 -7.59 -0.61
CA SER A 9 10.81 -6.61 0.48
C SER A 9 11.30 -5.25 -0.01
N LEU A 10 10.59 -4.19 0.34
CA LEU A 10 10.95 -2.81 0.02
C LEU A 10 11.06 -2.01 1.32
N ALA A 11 12.20 -1.38 1.55
CA ALA A 11 12.39 -0.40 2.61
C ALA A 11 12.94 0.90 2.03
N ALA A 12 12.30 2.03 2.32
CA ALA A 12 12.71 3.31 1.75
C ALA A 12 12.43 4.49 2.69
N ARG A 13 13.28 5.52 2.60
CA ARG A 13 12.94 6.86 3.09
C ARG A 13 12.25 7.63 1.96
N MET A 14 11.09 8.21 2.27
CA MET A 14 10.30 9.00 1.35
C MET A 14 10.15 10.41 1.91
N THR A 15 10.62 11.42 1.18
CA THR A 15 10.44 12.84 1.55
C THR A 15 9.20 13.39 0.87
N LEU A 16 8.17 13.67 1.67
CA LEU A 16 6.89 14.21 1.20
C LEU A 16 6.67 15.60 1.77
N ASN A 17 6.14 16.52 0.97
CA ASN A 17 5.72 17.84 1.45
C ASN A 17 4.26 18.13 1.12
N MET A 18 3.62 18.91 2.00
CA MET A 18 2.30 19.52 1.83
C MET A 18 1.17 18.52 1.59
N HIS A 19 1.19 17.39 2.29
CA HIS A 19 0.23 16.31 2.08
C HIS A 19 -0.81 16.19 3.20
N SER A 20 -1.99 15.67 2.86
CA SER A 20 -3.03 15.26 3.82
C SER A 20 -3.54 13.85 3.49
N LEU A 21 -2.63 12.99 2.99
CA LEU A 21 -2.94 11.65 2.47
C LEU A 21 -3.75 10.77 3.43
N ASN A 22 -3.60 10.96 4.74
CA ASN A 22 -4.26 10.15 5.75
C ASN A 22 -4.67 10.97 6.98
N ASN A 23 -5.99 11.04 7.22
CA ASN A 23 -6.60 11.80 8.31
C ASN A 23 -7.36 10.86 9.26
N GLU A 24 -7.46 11.22 10.54
CA GLU A 24 -8.17 10.47 11.59
C GLU A 24 -9.67 10.74 11.60
N GLY A 25 -10.06 11.91 11.08
CA GLY A 25 -11.42 12.41 11.12
C GLY A 25 -11.42 13.93 11.24
N GLY A 26 -12.57 14.49 11.62
CA GLY A 26 -12.72 15.90 11.90
C GLY A 26 -13.35 16.14 13.27
N GLU A 27 -12.87 17.17 13.95
CA GLU A 27 -13.48 17.70 15.16
C GLU A 27 -13.98 19.11 14.86
N GLY A 28 -15.31 19.27 14.81
CA GLY A 28 -15.94 20.50 14.32
C GLY A 28 -15.51 20.83 12.89
N ASN A 29 -14.83 21.97 12.71
CA ASN A 29 -14.36 22.46 11.42
C ASN A 29 -12.87 22.16 11.15
N GLN A 30 -12.22 21.37 12.00
CA GLN A 30 -10.81 21.02 11.88
C GLN A 30 -10.65 19.55 11.53
N ILE A 31 -9.75 19.27 10.59
CA ILE A 31 -9.36 17.91 10.24
C ILE A 31 -8.08 17.55 10.99
N GLN A 32 -8.06 16.37 11.59
CA GLN A 32 -6.92 15.86 12.34
C GLN A 32 -6.14 14.87 11.47
N THR A 33 -4.82 15.03 11.41
CA THR A 33 -3.93 14.11 10.69
C THR A 33 -3.60 12.91 11.56
N ARG A 34 -3.34 11.76 10.94
CA ARG A 34 -2.90 10.58 11.68
C ARG A 34 -1.56 10.76 12.39
N MET A 35 -1.56 10.48 13.69
CA MET A 35 -0.38 10.45 14.55
C MET A 35 -0.26 9.07 15.21
N ILE A 36 0.95 8.55 15.34
CA ILE A 36 1.21 7.27 16.02
C ILE A 36 2.41 7.39 16.96
N ASP A 37 2.45 6.53 17.97
CA ASP A 37 3.60 6.40 18.86
C ASP A 37 4.57 5.34 18.33
N ILE A 38 5.86 5.70 18.26
CA ILE A 38 6.95 4.80 17.87
C ILE A 38 8.07 4.85 18.91
N VAL A 39 8.87 3.79 18.96
CA VAL A 39 10.08 3.72 19.78
C VAL A 39 11.29 3.65 18.85
N ASP A 40 12.26 4.54 19.06
CA ASP A 40 13.50 4.57 18.28
C ASP A 40 14.52 3.51 18.75
N ALA A 41 15.68 3.45 18.08
CA ALA A 41 16.73 2.49 18.39
C ALA A 41 17.39 2.76 19.77
N GLU A 42 17.26 3.99 20.26
CA GLU A 42 17.73 4.45 21.57
C GLU A 42 16.68 4.23 22.69
N ASN A 43 15.54 3.59 22.38
CA ASN A 43 14.40 3.32 23.28
C ASN A 43 13.63 4.56 23.74
N THR A 44 13.64 5.63 22.94
CA THR A 44 12.85 6.85 23.20
C THR A 44 11.50 6.77 22.49
N LEU A 45 10.44 7.14 23.21
CA LEU A 45 9.08 7.22 22.68
C LEU A 45 8.87 8.55 21.92
N HIS A 46 8.33 8.47 20.71
CA HIS A 46 8.01 9.62 19.87
C HIS A 46 6.59 9.54 19.33
N ASN A 47 5.88 10.66 19.33
CA ASN A 47 4.60 10.80 18.63
C ASN A 47 4.85 11.47 17.27
N VAL A 48 4.59 10.75 16.17
CA VAL A 48 4.97 11.16 14.82
C VAL A 48 3.81 11.08 13.83
N ASN A 49 3.87 11.89 12.78
CA ASN A 49 2.90 11.80 11.68
C ASN A 49 3.01 10.47 10.95
N ALA A 50 1.88 9.90 10.51
CA ALA A 50 1.91 8.64 9.78
C ALA A 50 0.81 8.47 8.73
N ILE A 51 1.14 7.70 7.69
CA ILE A 51 0.21 7.24 6.66
C ILE A 51 -0.01 5.74 6.89
N SER A 52 -1.25 5.29 6.97
CA SER A 52 -1.56 3.88 7.25
C SER A 52 -1.15 3.01 6.07
N GLY A 53 -0.72 1.78 6.37
CA GLY A 53 -0.45 0.78 5.34
C GLY A 53 -1.67 0.50 4.46
N ASP A 54 -2.88 0.60 5.03
CA ASP A 54 -4.14 0.49 4.28
C ASP A 54 -4.29 1.54 3.20
N MET A 55 -3.83 2.79 3.45
CA MET A 55 -3.89 3.84 2.45
C MET A 55 -2.98 3.49 1.27
N LEU A 56 -1.70 3.15 1.52
CA LEU A 56 -0.80 2.74 0.42
C LEU A 56 -1.28 1.49 -0.30
N LYS A 57 -1.83 0.52 0.44
CA LYS A 57 -2.43 -0.66 -0.15
C LYS A 57 -3.62 -0.31 -1.04
N HIS A 58 -4.45 0.65 -0.65
CA HIS A 58 -5.54 1.13 -1.49
C HIS A 58 -5.03 1.75 -2.79
N VAL A 59 -4.01 2.61 -2.73
CA VAL A 59 -3.36 3.21 -3.91
C VAL A 59 -2.79 2.14 -4.83
N LEU A 60 -2.08 1.15 -4.28
CA LEU A 60 -1.56 0.02 -5.05
C LEU A 60 -2.68 -0.76 -5.73
N MET A 61 -3.77 -1.05 -5.01
CA MET A 61 -4.88 -1.83 -5.56
C MET A 61 -5.64 -1.04 -6.64
N GLU A 62 -5.66 0.28 -6.59
CA GLU A 62 -6.24 1.15 -7.63
C GLU A 62 -5.42 1.07 -8.92
N HIS A 63 -4.09 1.19 -8.82
CA HIS A 63 -3.19 0.99 -9.97
C HIS A 63 -3.32 -0.43 -10.54
N PHE A 64 -3.39 -1.44 -9.67
CA PHE A 64 -3.59 -2.83 -10.08
C PHE A 64 -4.93 -3.02 -10.78
N TYR A 65 -6.00 -2.42 -10.27
CA TYR A 65 -7.32 -2.45 -10.87
C TYR A 65 -7.31 -1.91 -12.31
N HIS A 66 -6.72 -0.72 -12.51
CA HIS A 66 -6.65 -0.11 -13.83
C HIS A 66 -5.86 -0.98 -14.82
N ARG A 67 -4.69 -1.47 -14.40
CA ARG A 67 -3.88 -2.38 -15.23
C ARG A 67 -4.55 -3.72 -15.47
N ALA A 68 -5.22 -4.31 -14.48
CA ALA A 68 -5.97 -5.54 -14.63
C ALA A 68 -7.10 -5.42 -15.67
N LYS A 69 -7.77 -4.26 -15.74
CA LYS A 69 -8.79 -4.01 -16.77
C LYS A 69 -8.19 -3.84 -18.16
N GLU A 70 -7.08 -3.13 -18.27
CA GLU A 70 -6.35 -2.93 -19.52
C GLU A 70 -5.81 -4.24 -20.08
N GLU A 71 -5.27 -5.09 -19.22
CA GLU A 71 -4.68 -6.40 -19.58
C GLU A 71 -5.71 -7.55 -19.57
N HIS A 72 -6.99 -7.22 -19.37
CA HIS A 72 -8.11 -8.15 -19.37
C HIS A 72 -7.91 -9.35 -18.42
N LEU A 73 -7.43 -9.11 -17.20
CA LEU A 73 -7.45 -10.11 -16.13
C LEU A 73 -8.88 -10.34 -15.63
N ASN A 74 -9.17 -11.56 -15.18
CA ASN A 74 -10.46 -11.89 -14.59
C ASN A 74 -10.66 -11.13 -13.28
N LEU A 75 -11.78 -10.43 -13.17
CA LEU A 75 -12.21 -9.69 -11.98
C LEU A 75 -13.67 -10.06 -11.68
N CYS A 76 -13.97 -10.32 -10.41
CA CYS A 76 -15.34 -10.51 -9.94
C CYS A 76 -16.20 -9.27 -10.21
N THR A 77 -17.52 -9.43 -10.27
CA THR A 77 -18.46 -8.36 -10.67
C THR A 77 -18.25 -7.07 -9.86
N SER A 78 -18.02 -7.22 -8.56
CA SER A 78 -17.76 -6.11 -7.64
C SER A 78 -16.38 -5.46 -7.86
N CYS A 79 -15.33 -6.25 -8.09
CA CYS A 79 -13.99 -5.74 -8.39
C CYS A 79 -13.90 -5.02 -9.74
N GLN A 80 -14.77 -5.33 -10.71
CA GLN A 80 -14.85 -4.59 -11.98
C GLN A 80 -15.28 -3.12 -11.82
N GLN A 81 -15.89 -2.80 -10.67
CA GLN A 81 -16.32 -1.46 -10.27
C GLN A 81 -15.42 -0.86 -9.18
N PHE A 82 -14.30 -1.53 -8.84
CA PHE A 82 -13.41 -1.17 -7.74
C PHE A 82 -14.12 -1.05 -6.38
N ASN A 83 -15.12 -1.91 -6.15
CA ASN A 83 -15.87 -1.91 -4.90
C ASN A 83 -15.09 -2.62 -3.78
N VAL A 84 -14.98 -1.96 -2.62
CA VAL A 84 -14.24 -2.43 -1.45
C VAL A 84 -14.79 -3.73 -0.84
N ASN A 85 -16.05 -4.07 -1.10
CA ASN A 85 -16.65 -5.33 -0.65
C ASN A 85 -16.13 -6.53 -1.47
N ARG A 86 -15.53 -6.29 -2.64
CA ARG A 86 -14.93 -7.30 -3.53
C ARG A 86 -15.85 -8.50 -3.74
N ILE A 87 -15.33 -9.73 -3.70
CA ILE A 87 -16.13 -10.94 -3.96
C ILE A 87 -17.32 -11.15 -3.02
N ASN A 88 -17.36 -10.52 -1.84
CA ASN A 88 -18.54 -10.57 -0.97
C ASN A 88 -19.76 -9.87 -1.58
N ALA A 89 -19.57 -9.01 -2.58
CA ALA A 89 -20.64 -8.36 -3.34
C ALA A 89 -20.77 -8.92 -4.77
N ASP A 90 -20.31 -10.15 -5.03
CA ASP A 90 -20.52 -10.87 -6.28
C ASP A 90 -21.54 -12.00 -6.09
N ASP A 91 -22.82 -11.63 -6.03
CA ASP A 91 -23.93 -12.57 -5.79
C ASP A 91 -23.97 -13.72 -6.80
N GLN A 92 -23.57 -13.47 -8.06
CA GLN A 92 -23.58 -14.47 -9.13
C GLN A 92 -22.55 -15.57 -8.87
N PHE A 93 -21.33 -15.17 -8.51
CA PHE A 93 -20.29 -16.11 -8.10
C PHE A 93 -20.72 -16.88 -6.85
N LEU A 94 -21.17 -16.17 -5.81
CA LEU A 94 -21.52 -16.76 -4.53
C LEU A 94 -22.69 -17.75 -4.61
N ALA A 95 -23.64 -17.55 -5.52
CA ALA A 95 -24.75 -18.46 -5.75
C ALA A 95 -24.33 -19.83 -6.32
N THR A 96 -23.17 -19.91 -6.98
CA THR A 96 -22.70 -21.12 -7.67
C THR A 96 -21.43 -21.71 -7.06
N ALA A 97 -20.75 -20.96 -6.19
CA ALA A 97 -19.50 -21.37 -5.58
C ALA A 97 -19.68 -22.57 -4.62
N SER A 98 -18.67 -23.45 -4.58
CA SER A 98 -18.70 -24.66 -3.76
C SER A 98 -18.89 -24.35 -2.29
N SER A 99 -19.67 -25.15 -1.58
CA SER A 99 -19.85 -25.03 -0.12
C SER A 99 -18.61 -25.44 0.68
N LYS A 100 -17.66 -26.15 0.05
CA LYS A 100 -16.40 -26.52 0.70
C LYS A 100 -15.36 -25.42 0.52
N ASP A 101 -14.71 -25.04 1.62
CA ASP A 101 -13.78 -23.91 1.64
C ASP A 101 -12.58 -24.09 0.71
N ALA A 102 -12.03 -25.30 0.61
CA ALA A 102 -10.92 -25.61 -0.30
C ALA A 102 -11.27 -25.35 -1.77
N GLU A 103 -12.37 -25.95 -2.25
CA GLU A 103 -12.85 -25.79 -3.62
C GLU A 103 -13.30 -24.35 -3.89
N PHE A 104 -13.88 -23.68 -2.88
CA PHE A 104 -14.26 -22.28 -2.96
C PHE A 104 -13.05 -21.36 -3.19
N ILE A 105 -11.94 -21.59 -2.49
CA ILE A 105 -10.71 -20.80 -2.68
C ILE A 105 -10.14 -21.00 -4.09
N ASP A 106 -10.12 -22.23 -4.62
CA ASP A 106 -9.69 -22.46 -6.01
C ASP A 106 -10.54 -21.67 -7.00
N GLN A 107 -11.87 -21.70 -6.83
CA GLN A 107 -12.81 -20.95 -7.66
C GLN A 107 -12.61 -19.44 -7.52
N LEU A 108 -12.39 -18.93 -6.31
CA LEU A 108 -12.11 -17.51 -6.05
C LEU A 108 -10.84 -17.05 -6.77
N LEU A 109 -9.74 -17.83 -6.67
CA LEU A 109 -8.46 -17.51 -7.28
C LEU A 109 -8.57 -17.47 -8.82
N GLN A 110 -9.31 -18.42 -9.40
CA GLN A 110 -9.58 -18.47 -10.84
C GLN A 110 -10.49 -17.33 -11.32
N HIS A 111 -11.46 -16.94 -10.49
CA HIS A 111 -12.46 -15.92 -10.81
C HIS A 111 -11.95 -14.48 -10.68
N CYS A 112 -11.09 -14.17 -9.72
CA CYS A 112 -10.68 -12.79 -9.45
C CYS A 112 -9.21 -12.61 -9.08
N ALA A 113 -8.47 -11.91 -9.95
CA ALA A 113 -7.09 -11.51 -9.72
C ALA A 113 -6.95 -10.49 -8.57
N MET A 114 -7.94 -9.61 -8.37
CA MET A 114 -7.89 -8.62 -7.30
C MET A 114 -8.05 -9.24 -5.91
N ASP A 115 -8.92 -10.26 -5.78
CA ASP A 115 -9.08 -11.00 -4.51
C ASP A 115 -7.87 -11.89 -4.22
N ASP A 116 -7.25 -12.47 -5.25
CA ASP A 116 -5.98 -13.20 -5.13
C ASP A 116 -4.85 -12.30 -4.58
N ILE A 117 -4.60 -11.14 -5.20
CA ILE A 117 -3.51 -10.24 -4.82
C ILE A 117 -3.82 -9.46 -3.53
N GLY A 118 -4.96 -8.79 -3.51
CA GLY A 118 -5.34 -7.88 -2.44
C GLY A 118 -5.83 -8.57 -1.17
N GLY A 119 -6.18 -9.86 -1.26
CA GLY A 119 -6.74 -10.67 -0.17
C GLY A 119 -8.15 -10.24 0.26
N ILE A 120 -8.95 -11.17 0.76
CA ILE A 120 -10.31 -10.90 1.22
C ILE A 120 -10.70 -11.87 2.34
N LEU A 121 -11.48 -11.41 3.30
CA LEU A 121 -12.21 -12.29 4.20
C LEU A 121 -13.60 -12.50 3.62
N VAL A 122 -13.92 -13.73 3.22
CA VAL A 122 -15.26 -14.05 2.71
C VAL A 122 -16.18 -14.38 3.87
N THR A 123 -17.16 -13.51 4.08
CA THR A 123 -18.15 -13.61 5.16
C THR A 123 -19.56 -13.91 4.66
N GLU A 124 -19.80 -13.67 3.36
CA GLU A 124 -21.12 -13.87 2.77
C GLU A 124 -21.52 -15.36 2.78
N GLY A 125 -22.82 -15.64 2.95
CA GLY A 125 -23.31 -17.01 3.12
C GLY A 125 -22.90 -17.69 4.44
N LYS A 126 -22.63 -16.92 5.50
CA LYS A 126 -22.16 -17.39 6.83
C LYS A 126 -20.82 -18.13 6.78
N ARG A 127 -19.99 -17.81 5.79
CA ARG A 127 -18.62 -18.30 5.69
C ARG A 127 -17.69 -17.49 6.59
N SER A 128 -16.51 -18.03 6.85
CA SER A 128 -15.41 -17.32 7.50
C SER A 128 -14.10 -17.76 6.88
N VAL A 129 -14.00 -17.61 5.56
CA VAL A 129 -12.89 -18.15 4.76
C VAL A 129 -11.94 -17.01 4.39
N PRO A 130 -10.72 -16.96 4.96
CA PRO A 130 -9.76 -15.92 4.66
C PRO A 130 -8.88 -16.30 3.46
N ARG A 131 -8.74 -15.37 2.52
CA ARG A 131 -7.60 -15.28 1.61
C ARG A 131 -6.73 -14.12 2.07
N LYS A 132 -5.61 -14.40 2.75
CA LYS A 132 -4.69 -13.32 3.17
C LYS A 132 -4.13 -12.62 1.93
N SER A 133 -3.86 -11.33 2.03
CA SER A 133 -3.26 -10.59 0.92
C SER A 133 -1.84 -11.06 0.64
N VAL A 134 -1.42 -10.95 -0.62
CA VAL A 134 -0.02 -11.07 -1.04
C VAL A 134 0.78 -9.79 -0.71
N CYS A 135 0.09 -8.67 -0.48
CA CYS A 135 0.70 -7.35 -0.27
C CYS A 135 0.58 -6.95 1.20
N GLU A 136 1.73 -6.72 1.83
CA GLU A 136 1.84 -6.27 3.21
C GLU A 136 2.50 -4.89 3.25
N PHE A 137 1.84 -3.95 3.92
CA PHE A 137 2.35 -2.60 4.13
C PHE A 137 2.42 -2.30 5.62
N GLY A 138 3.60 -1.84 6.06
CA GLY A 138 3.71 -1.21 7.37
C GLY A 138 3.05 0.17 7.37
N TRP A 139 2.88 0.72 8.56
CA TRP A 139 2.63 2.16 8.69
C TRP A 139 3.84 2.92 8.15
N VAL A 140 3.56 3.91 7.32
CA VAL A 140 4.57 4.85 6.84
C VAL A 140 4.72 5.93 7.91
N ALA A 141 5.71 5.74 8.78
CA ALA A 141 5.92 6.59 9.94
C ALA A 141 6.93 7.69 9.62
N ALA A 142 6.63 8.93 9.98
CA ALA A 142 7.63 9.98 9.93
C ALA A 142 8.81 9.65 10.85
N LEU A 143 10.01 10.03 10.42
CA LEU A 143 11.17 9.97 11.29
C LEU A 143 11.02 11.03 12.39
N PRO A 144 11.39 10.72 13.64
CA PRO A 144 11.37 11.68 14.74
C PRO A 144 12.08 12.98 14.34
N GLU A 145 11.48 14.12 14.71
CA GLU A 145 11.99 15.49 14.48
C GLU A 145 12.14 15.90 12.99
N LEU A 146 11.91 15.00 12.04
CA LEU A 146 11.96 15.26 10.60
C LEU A 146 10.57 15.36 9.96
N SER A 147 9.55 15.66 10.75
CA SER A 147 8.22 15.98 10.22
C SER A 147 7.58 17.13 10.96
N ARG A 148 6.69 17.83 10.24
CA ARG A 148 5.87 18.90 10.78
C ARG A 148 4.50 18.86 10.12
N THR A 149 3.46 18.98 10.93
CA THR A 149 2.09 19.16 10.46
C THR A 149 1.64 20.58 10.80
N GLU A 150 1.26 21.34 9.79
CA GLU A 150 0.68 22.68 9.95
C GLU A 150 -0.81 22.66 9.62
N SER A 151 -1.58 23.57 10.20
CA SER A 151 -3.03 23.69 9.97
C SER A 151 -3.34 24.99 9.24
N TYR A 152 -3.87 24.89 8.02
CA TYR A 152 -4.14 26.01 7.13
C TYR A 152 -5.61 26.41 7.16
N PHE A 153 -5.85 27.70 7.36
CA PHE A 153 -7.17 28.31 7.42
C PHE A 153 -7.77 28.49 6.01
N HIS A 154 -9.03 28.07 5.85
CA HIS A 154 -9.77 28.19 4.62
C HIS A 154 -11.16 28.76 4.88
N VAL A 155 -11.65 29.57 3.93
CA VAL A 155 -12.99 30.18 3.97
C VAL A 155 -13.72 29.89 2.68
N LYS A 156 -14.92 29.33 2.79
CA LYS A 156 -15.86 29.26 1.67
C LYS A 156 -16.64 30.57 1.59
N TYR A 157 -16.32 31.43 0.64
CA TYR A 157 -17.08 32.66 0.41
C TYR A 157 -18.32 32.38 -0.45
N VAL A 158 -19.49 32.87 0.00
CA VAL A 158 -20.73 32.83 -0.77
C VAL A 158 -21.03 34.26 -1.23
N PRO A 159 -20.89 34.56 -2.54
CA PRO A 159 -21.17 35.89 -3.08
C PRO A 159 -22.69 36.10 -3.11
N GLU A 160 -23.15 37.19 -2.49
CA GLU A 160 -24.55 37.63 -2.28
C GLU A 160 -25.32 37.00 -1.10
N ARG A 161 -25.65 37.86 -0.13
CA ARG A 161 -26.54 37.56 1.00
C ARG A 161 -27.80 38.41 0.90
N GLY A 162 -28.86 37.87 0.31
CA GLY A 162 -30.19 38.44 0.53
C GLY A 162 -30.67 38.16 1.96
N LYS A 163 -31.51 39.04 2.55
CA LYS A 163 -32.10 38.82 3.90
C LYS A 163 -32.80 37.45 4.04
N LYS A 164 -33.33 36.89 2.94
CA LYS A 164 -33.95 35.56 2.89
C LYS A 164 -32.95 34.40 2.98
N GLN A 165 -31.74 34.56 2.44
CA GLN A 165 -30.69 33.54 2.48
C GLN A 165 -30.06 33.43 3.87
N LEU A 166 -29.95 34.55 4.60
CA LEU A 166 -29.50 34.58 5.99
C LEU A 166 -30.41 33.79 6.95
N GLN A 167 -31.73 33.83 6.72
CA GLN A 167 -32.71 33.04 7.49
C GLN A 167 -32.69 31.56 7.11
N ALA A 168 -32.55 31.25 5.81
CA ALA A 168 -32.45 29.87 5.34
C ALA A 168 -31.16 29.16 5.83
N ASP A 169 -30.02 29.85 5.84
CA ASP A 169 -28.75 29.29 6.34
C ASP A 169 -28.78 29.02 7.86
N ALA A 170 -29.51 29.86 8.63
CA ALA A 170 -29.67 29.69 10.08
C ALA A 170 -30.57 28.50 10.44
N ASP A 171 -31.61 28.24 9.63
CA ASP A 171 -32.47 27.07 9.79
C ASP A 171 -31.81 25.78 9.23
N GLU A 172 -30.96 25.88 8.20
CA GLU A 172 -30.24 24.74 7.60
C GLU A 172 -29.00 24.28 8.38
N GLN A 173 -28.47 25.07 9.34
CA GLN A 173 -27.45 24.58 10.29
C GLN A 173 -27.91 23.33 11.06
N LYS A 174 -29.23 23.09 11.15
CA LYS A 174 -29.82 21.88 11.75
C LYS A 174 -29.91 20.69 10.78
N GLY A 175 -29.76 20.92 9.47
CA GLY A 175 -29.91 19.92 8.40
C GLY A 175 -28.58 19.35 7.87
N GLY A 176 -27.43 19.81 8.37
CA GLY A 176 -26.10 19.29 7.99
C GLY A 176 -25.59 19.71 6.60
N ALA A 177 -26.36 20.48 5.83
CA ALA A 177 -25.94 20.96 4.52
C ALA A 177 -24.95 22.13 4.65
N ASN A 178 -23.72 21.95 4.15
CA ASN A 178 -22.58 22.88 4.30
C ASN A 178 -22.66 24.07 3.29
N ARG A 179 -23.80 24.80 3.29
CA ARG A 179 -24.17 25.80 2.26
C ARG A 179 -23.79 27.25 2.59
N GLY A 180 -23.69 27.60 3.87
CA GLY A 180 -23.27 28.94 4.33
C GLY A 180 -21.77 29.24 4.16
N GLN A 181 -21.38 30.46 4.55
CA GLN A 181 -19.96 30.84 4.64
C GLN A 181 -19.32 30.11 5.82
N ASN A 182 -18.52 29.10 5.50
CA ASN A 182 -17.91 28.24 6.51
C ASN A 182 -16.40 28.37 6.50
N ILE A 183 -15.85 28.40 7.71
CA ILE A 183 -14.42 28.38 7.99
C ILE A 183 -14.06 26.92 8.26
N PHE A 184 -12.96 26.45 7.69
CA PHE A 184 -12.41 25.15 8.01
C PHE A 184 -10.88 25.16 8.01
N HIS A 185 -10.32 24.24 8.80
CA HIS A 185 -8.89 24.07 8.96
C HIS A 185 -8.47 22.74 8.36
N ARG A 186 -7.51 22.80 7.43
CA ARG A 186 -6.96 21.60 6.78
C ARG A 186 -5.50 21.44 7.17
N PRO A 187 -5.11 20.25 7.64
CA PRO A 187 -3.71 20.00 7.90
C PRO A 187 -2.94 19.84 6.59
N ALA A 188 -1.65 20.18 6.60
CA ALA A 188 -0.69 19.67 5.63
C ALA A 188 0.58 19.26 6.37
N SER A 189 1.01 18.03 6.13
CA SER A 189 2.21 17.44 6.69
C SER A 189 3.34 17.46 5.67
N SER A 190 4.54 17.69 6.19
CA SER A 190 5.79 17.65 5.45
C SER A 190 6.83 16.92 6.29
N GLY A 191 7.61 16.05 5.69
CA GLY A 191 8.67 15.33 6.41
C GLY A 191 9.34 14.21 5.64
N VAL A 192 10.23 13.51 6.35
CA VAL A 192 10.87 12.28 5.90
C VAL A 192 10.19 11.10 6.56
N TYR A 193 9.76 10.13 5.76
CA TYR A 193 8.96 8.99 6.19
C TYR A 193 9.68 7.67 5.95
N ALA A 194 9.61 6.77 6.91
CA ALA A 194 10.06 5.39 6.79
C ALA A 194 8.94 4.53 6.19
N LEU A 195 9.20 3.97 5.03
CA LEU A 195 8.35 2.99 4.34
C LEU A 195 8.94 1.60 4.51
N VAL A 196 8.08 0.63 4.81
CA VAL A 196 8.36 -0.80 4.71
C VAL A 196 7.18 -1.53 4.07
N SER A 197 7.45 -2.41 3.11
CA SER A 197 6.45 -3.32 2.52
C SER A 197 7.07 -4.66 2.16
N HIS A 198 6.23 -5.70 2.14
CA HIS A 198 6.59 -7.05 1.78
C HIS A 198 5.55 -7.66 0.84
N PHE A 199 6.01 -8.47 -0.12
CA PHE A 199 5.18 -9.10 -1.13
C PHE A 199 5.50 -10.58 -1.23
N GLU A 200 4.52 -11.44 -0.91
CA GLU A 200 4.62 -12.91 -0.96
C GLU A 200 4.28 -13.44 -2.36
N LEU A 201 5.15 -13.17 -3.34
CA LEU A 201 4.91 -13.42 -4.77
C LEU A 201 4.64 -14.90 -5.11
N ASN A 202 5.22 -15.83 -4.35
CA ASN A 202 4.92 -17.26 -4.45
C ASN A 202 3.45 -17.60 -4.16
N ARG A 203 2.75 -16.82 -3.33
CA ARG A 203 1.36 -17.08 -2.92
C ARG A 203 0.34 -16.64 -3.97
N ILE A 204 0.75 -16.01 -5.06
CA ILE A 204 -0.13 -15.66 -6.18
C ILE A 204 -0.69 -16.96 -6.77
N GLY A 205 -2.03 -17.10 -6.76
CA GLY A 205 -2.74 -18.30 -7.20
C GLY A 205 -2.59 -19.53 -6.31
N TYR A 206 -2.03 -19.39 -5.10
CA TYR A 206 -1.84 -20.50 -4.17
C TYR A 206 -3.04 -20.65 -3.23
N ASN A 207 -3.55 -21.88 -3.11
CA ASN A 207 -4.59 -22.21 -2.17
C ASN A 207 -3.96 -22.66 -0.84
N ASP A 208 -4.11 -21.82 0.20
CA ASP A 208 -3.51 -22.08 1.52
C ASP A 208 -4.09 -23.34 2.22
N ILE A 209 -5.28 -23.82 1.80
CA ILE A 209 -5.95 -25.00 2.38
C ILE A 209 -5.41 -26.29 1.76
N THR A 210 -5.41 -26.38 0.42
CA THR A 210 -4.98 -27.58 -0.31
C THR A 210 -3.47 -27.63 -0.53
N GLN A 211 -2.78 -26.49 -0.34
CA GLN A 211 -1.35 -26.32 -0.62
C GLN A 211 -1.00 -26.57 -2.09
N THR A 212 -1.91 -26.20 -2.99
CA THR A 212 -1.75 -26.35 -4.44
C THR A 212 -2.03 -25.04 -5.16
N TYR A 213 -1.51 -24.91 -6.38
CA TYR A 213 -1.82 -23.77 -7.24
C TYR A 213 -3.12 -24.01 -8.01
N ALA A 214 -4.04 -23.05 -7.91
CA ALA A 214 -5.30 -23.04 -8.65
C ALA A 214 -5.15 -22.45 -10.07
N LEU A 215 -4.00 -21.84 -10.35
CA LEU A 215 -3.68 -21.10 -11.58
C LEU A 215 -2.47 -21.68 -12.29
N SER A 216 -2.42 -21.51 -13.61
CA SER A 216 -1.24 -21.84 -14.42
C SER A 216 -0.06 -20.91 -14.10
N GLU A 217 1.16 -21.36 -14.40
CA GLU A 217 2.37 -20.54 -14.24
C GLU A 217 2.30 -19.24 -15.04
N GLU A 218 1.75 -19.28 -16.25
CA GLU A 218 1.57 -18.10 -17.10
C GLU A 218 0.64 -17.06 -16.48
N GLU A 219 -0.50 -17.49 -15.92
CA GLU A 219 -1.44 -16.57 -15.28
C GLU A 219 -0.86 -15.98 -13.99
N ARG A 220 -0.13 -16.79 -13.20
CA ARG A 220 0.61 -16.30 -12.02
C ARG A 220 1.64 -15.26 -12.41
N LYS A 221 2.39 -15.49 -13.50
CA LYS A 221 3.39 -14.55 -14.02
C LYS A 221 2.75 -13.24 -14.46
N ARG A 222 1.61 -13.28 -15.16
CA ARG A 222 0.85 -12.09 -15.54
C ARG A 222 0.42 -11.29 -14.31
N ARG A 223 -0.17 -11.94 -13.31
CA ARG A 223 -0.59 -11.29 -12.05
C ARG A 223 0.59 -10.71 -11.28
N MET A 224 1.72 -11.42 -11.20
CA MET A 224 2.95 -10.91 -10.57
C MET A 224 3.47 -9.66 -11.26
N THR A 225 3.53 -9.69 -12.60
CA THR A 225 3.98 -8.54 -13.42
C THR A 225 3.14 -7.31 -13.11
N LEU A 226 1.81 -7.44 -13.16
CA LEU A 226 0.90 -6.33 -12.89
C LEU A 226 0.97 -5.84 -11.44
N LEU A 227 1.15 -6.74 -10.47
CA LEU A 227 1.38 -6.36 -9.08
C LEU A 227 2.63 -5.48 -8.96
N LEU A 228 3.76 -5.94 -9.47
CA LEU A 228 5.04 -5.21 -9.36
C LEU A 228 5.01 -3.88 -10.12
N GLU A 229 4.35 -3.82 -11.29
CA GLU A 229 4.08 -2.55 -11.97
C GLU A 229 3.26 -1.60 -11.10
N SER A 230 2.23 -2.11 -10.42
CA SER A 230 1.39 -1.32 -9.53
C SER A 230 2.13 -0.83 -8.29
N VAL A 231 3.09 -1.61 -7.77
CA VAL A 231 4.02 -1.17 -6.72
C VAL A 231 4.83 0.02 -7.22
N MET A 232 5.41 -0.06 -8.41
CA MET A 232 6.17 1.04 -9.00
C MET A 232 5.29 2.29 -9.19
N TYR A 233 4.09 2.14 -9.75
CA TYR A 233 3.15 3.24 -9.98
C TYR A 233 2.67 3.90 -8.68
N THR A 234 2.55 3.16 -7.58
CA THR A 234 2.16 3.72 -6.27
C THR A 234 3.10 4.86 -5.82
N PHE A 235 4.38 4.80 -6.18
CA PHE A 235 5.35 5.83 -5.81
C PHE A 235 5.60 6.87 -6.92
N LEU A 236 5.18 6.60 -8.16
CA LEU A 236 5.21 7.59 -9.25
C LEU A 236 3.96 8.48 -9.21
N GLU A 237 2.82 7.90 -8.86
CA GLU A 237 1.55 8.59 -8.67
C GLU A 237 0.93 8.20 -7.33
N LEU A 238 1.32 8.92 -6.28
CA LEU A 238 0.70 8.80 -4.97
C LEU A 238 -0.78 9.25 -5.03
N ASN A 239 -1.64 8.49 -4.36
CA ASN A 239 -3.05 8.85 -4.16
C ASN A 239 -3.42 8.84 -2.67
N GLY A 240 -4.55 9.46 -2.32
CA GLY A 240 -5.04 9.54 -0.94
C GLY A 240 -5.99 10.71 -0.71
N ALA A 241 -6.24 11.01 0.56
CA ALA A 241 -7.18 12.07 0.93
C ALA A 241 -6.73 13.47 0.45
N MET A 242 -7.71 14.29 0.06
CA MET A 242 -7.56 15.69 -0.34
C MET A 242 -6.61 16.00 -1.51
N ARG A 243 -6.22 14.98 -2.29
CA ARG A 243 -5.26 15.11 -3.39
C ARG A 243 -5.61 16.20 -4.42
N SER A 244 -6.89 16.45 -4.68
CA SER A 244 -7.32 17.49 -5.63
C SER A 244 -6.84 18.90 -5.28
N THR A 245 -6.54 19.16 -4.00
CA THR A 245 -6.05 20.47 -3.51
C THR A 245 -4.79 20.38 -2.65
N GLN A 246 -4.32 19.16 -2.35
CA GLN A 246 -3.13 18.86 -1.53
C GLN A 246 -2.39 17.65 -2.10
N LEU A 247 -2.10 17.70 -3.41
CA LEU A 247 -1.27 16.70 -4.08
C LEU A 247 0.13 16.74 -3.42
N PRO A 248 0.63 15.62 -2.86
CA PRO A 248 1.93 15.60 -2.19
C PRO A 248 3.07 15.93 -3.16
N HIS A 249 4.03 16.73 -2.71
CA HIS A 249 5.31 16.86 -3.39
C HIS A 249 6.25 15.75 -2.91
N LEU A 250 6.41 14.69 -3.72
CA LEU A 250 7.45 13.69 -3.51
C LEU A 250 8.80 14.24 -4.00
N VAL A 251 9.70 14.53 -3.05
CA VAL A 251 11.00 15.18 -3.34
C VAL A 251 12.12 14.16 -3.45
N ALA A 252 12.08 13.11 -2.64
CA ALA A 252 13.11 12.08 -2.63
C ALA A 252 12.51 10.73 -2.25
N LEU A 253 13.00 9.68 -2.89
CA LEU A 253 12.73 8.29 -2.56
C LEU A 253 14.06 7.54 -2.64
N GLU A 254 14.50 7.00 -1.51
CA GLU A 254 15.81 6.34 -1.40
C GLU A 254 15.66 5.09 -0.54
N GLY A 255 16.27 3.96 -0.90
CA GLY A 255 15.96 2.70 -0.23
C GLY A 255 16.71 1.49 -0.75
N PHE A 256 16.14 0.32 -0.50
CA PHE A 256 16.56 -0.92 -1.12
C PHE A 256 15.36 -1.81 -1.46
N ILE A 257 15.53 -2.62 -2.50
CA ILE A 257 14.68 -3.76 -2.86
C ILE A 257 15.46 -5.03 -2.48
N ALA A 258 14.84 -5.90 -1.71
CA ALA A 258 15.39 -7.22 -1.40
C ALA A 258 14.50 -8.29 -2.05
N THR A 259 15.11 -9.22 -2.79
CA THR A 259 14.40 -10.37 -3.36
C THR A 259 14.97 -11.67 -2.82
N SER A 260 14.13 -12.69 -2.75
CA SER A 260 14.51 -14.06 -2.42
C SER A 260 13.92 -15.06 -3.40
N ASP A 261 14.68 -16.09 -3.76
CA ASP A 261 14.30 -17.23 -4.61
C ASP A 261 14.15 -18.55 -3.80
N SER A 262 14.06 -18.46 -2.48
CA SER A 262 13.99 -19.65 -1.62
C SER A 262 13.23 -19.35 -0.32
N ALA A 263 13.13 -20.35 0.55
CA ALA A 263 12.56 -20.18 1.89
C ALA A 263 13.39 -19.24 2.78
N ILE A 264 14.57 -18.79 2.34
CA ILE A 264 15.36 -17.77 3.02
C ILE A 264 14.61 -16.42 2.90
N PRO A 265 14.36 -15.68 3.98
CA PRO A 265 13.55 -14.46 3.92
C PRO A 265 14.31 -13.31 3.25
N ALA A 266 13.62 -12.55 2.40
CA ALA A 266 14.10 -11.26 1.88
C ALA A 266 14.17 -10.23 3.03
N PRO A 267 15.37 -9.76 3.45
CA PRO A 267 15.52 -8.89 4.61
C PRO A 267 14.69 -7.62 4.49
N LEU A 268 14.04 -7.20 5.58
CA LEU A 268 13.27 -5.97 5.66
C LEU A 268 13.64 -5.22 6.94
N ILE A 269 14.49 -4.20 6.81
CA ILE A 269 14.98 -3.39 7.93
C ILE A 269 14.44 -1.98 7.80
N SER A 270 13.73 -1.51 8.83
CA SER A 270 13.06 -0.22 8.81
C SER A 270 14.04 0.95 8.74
N PRO A 271 13.80 1.97 7.89
CA PRO A 271 14.59 3.19 7.86
C PRO A 271 14.54 4.05 9.14
N LEU A 272 13.67 3.71 10.10
CA LEU A 272 13.61 4.35 11.42
C LEU A 272 14.92 4.25 12.21
N ILE A 273 15.71 3.18 12.02
CA ILE A 273 17.01 2.98 12.70
C ILE A 273 18.02 4.10 12.40
N GLY A 274 17.85 4.83 11.29
CA GLY A 274 18.82 5.83 10.87
C GLY A 274 18.59 7.26 11.39
N GLY A 275 17.55 7.50 12.20
CA GLY A 275 17.24 8.81 12.81
C GLY A 275 17.32 10.04 11.88
N SER A 276 17.43 11.22 12.51
CA SER A 276 17.69 12.50 11.84
C SER A 276 19.17 12.74 11.51
N GLU A 277 20.06 11.93 12.09
CA GLU A 277 21.51 12.03 11.93
C GLU A 277 21.98 11.53 10.55
N ASN A 278 22.67 12.39 9.79
CA ASN A 278 23.17 12.04 8.45
C ASN A 278 24.09 10.81 8.45
N GLU A 279 24.88 10.58 9.50
CA GLU A 279 25.80 9.44 9.59
C GLU A 279 25.07 8.09 9.66
N LYS A 280 23.90 8.07 10.31
CA LYS A 280 23.05 6.89 10.48
C LYS A 280 21.99 6.74 9.38
N ARG A 281 21.81 7.75 8.52
CA ARG A 281 20.79 7.80 7.45
C ARG A 281 20.67 6.49 6.67
N PHE A 282 21.79 5.86 6.29
CA PHE A 282 21.84 4.62 5.50
C PHE A 282 22.10 3.35 6.30
N GLU A 283 22.00 3.39 7.63
CA GLU A 283 22.30 2.25 8.50
C GLU A 283 21.38 1.05 8.21
N TYR A 284 20.10 1.30 7.91
CA TYR A 284 19.14 0.26 7.53
C TYR A 284 19.60 -0.52 6.28
N ARG A 285 20.23 0.15 5.30
CA ARG A 285 20.79 -0.50 4.09
C ARG A 285 22.02 -1.34 4.43
N LYS A 286 22.92 -0.81 5.25
CA LYS A 286 24.13 -1.53 5.70
C LYS A 286 23.74 -2.81 6.45
N GLN A 287 22.76 -2.73 7.34
CA GLN A 287 22.25 -3.89 8.06
C GLN A 287 21.60 -4.90 7.12
N ALA A 288 20.74 -4.47 6.19
CA ALA A 288 20.15 -5.34 5.18
C ALA A 288 21.22 -6.09 4.36
N GLN A 289 22.26 -5.40 3.91
CA GLN A 289 23.37 -6.02 3.18
C GLN A 289 24.16 -7.02 4.04
N ARG A 290 24.41 -6.70 5.31
CA ARG A 290 25.09 -7.62 6.25
C ARG A 290 24.25 -8.87 6.49
N ILE A 291 22.94 -8.74 6.63
CA ILE A 291 22.02 -9.86 6.76
C ILE A 291 22.03 -10.70 5.49
N ALA A 292 21.89 -10.10 4.30
CA ALA A 292 21.94 -10.82 3.03
C ALA A 292 23.26 -11.59 2.85
N ASN A 293 24.39 -10.99 3.21
CA ASN A 293 25.70 -11.66 3.19
C ASN A 293 25.76 -12.85 4.15
N ALA A 294 25.20 -12.70 5.36
CA ALA A 294 25.14 -13.78 6.35
C ALA A 294 24.24 -14.93 5.88
N LEU A 295 23.08 -14.62 5.29
CA LEU A 295 22.12 -15.60 4.79
C LEU A 295 22.63 -16.36 3.56
N ASN A 296 23.30 -15.68 2.64
CA ASN A 296 23.90 -16.32 1.45
C ASN A 296 25.13 -17.16 1.81
N GLY A 297 25.87 -16.80 2.86
CA GLY A 297 27.08 -17.52 3.28
C GLY A 297 28.10 -17.67 2.14
N LYS A 298 28.61 -18.90 1.96
CA LYS A 298 29.54 -19.26 0.86
C LYS A 298 28.87 -20.03 -0.28
N GLY A 299 27.56 -20.24 -0.19
CA GLY A 299 26.80 -21.05 -1.14
C GLY A 299 26.24 -20.24 -2.32
N PRO A 300 25.26 -20.81 -3.04
CA PRO A 300 24.46 -20.05 -3.99
C PRO A 300 23.84 -18.82 -3.32
N LYS A 301 23.76 -17.71 -4.07
CA LYS A 301 23.15 -16.47 -3.59
C LYS A 301 21.65 -16.54 -3.84
N HIS A 302 20.90 -16.68 -2.76
CA HIS A 302 19.45 -16.73 -2.77
C HIS A 302 18.82 -15.36 -2.50
N ILE A 303 19.54 -14.49 -1.78
CA ILE A 303 19.11 -13.13 -1.46
C ILE A 303 19.86 -12.12 -2.32
N ASN A 304 19.12 -11.27 -3.02
CA ASN A 304 19.66 -10.12 -3.72
C ASN A 304 19.18 -8.82 -3.05
N ILE A 305 20.08 -7.83 -2.92
CA ILE A 305 19.76 -6.50 -2.41
C ILE A 305 20.17 -5.48 -3.47
N GLU A 306 19.21 -4.67 -3.91
CA GLU A 306 19.46 -3.56 -4.83
C GLU A 306 19.10 -2.24 -4.15
N THR A 307 20.10 -1.41 -3.92
CA THR A 307 19.91 -0.06 -3.36
C THR A 307 19.59 0.93 -4.46
N PHE A 308 18.81 1.96 -4.12
CA PHE A 308 18.53 3.10 -5.00
C PHE A 308 18.56 4.39 -4.16
N ASP A 309 19.04 5.47 -4.77
CA ASP A 309 19.20 6.78 -4.13
C ASP A 309 18.15 7.80 -4.61
N THR A 310 17.48 7.50 -5.73
CA THR A 310 16.50 8.41 -6.34
C THR A 310 15.26 7.66 -6.85
N LEU A 311 14.19 8.41 -7.11
CA LEU A 311 12.96 7.88 -7.69
C LEU A 311 13.16 7.26 -9.09
N PRO A 312 13.95 7.87 -10.02
CA PRO A 312 14.30 7.21 -11.28
C PRO A 312 15.03 5.89 -11.10
N GLU A 313 16.04 5.83 -10.23
CA GLU A 313 16.75 4.58 -9.94
C GLU A 313 15.81 3.51 -9.37
N PHE A 314 14.89 3.88 -8.48
CA PHE A 314 13.85 2.97 -8.01
C PHE A 314 13.03 2.39 -9.17
N ALA A 315 12.59 3.23 -10.11
CA ALA A 315 11.81 2.79 -11.25
C ALA A 315 12.61 1.86 -12.19
N GLU A 316 13.88 2.19 -12.45
CA GLU A 316 14.79 1.34 -13.23
C GLU A 316 14.99 -0.02 -12.55
N LYS A 317 15.24 -0.04 -11.24
CA LYS A 317 15.41 -1.28 -10.47
C LYS A 317 14.15 -2.13 -10.40
N MET A 318 12.99 -1.51 -10.22
CA MET A 318 11.72 -2.23 -10.30
C MET A 318 11.51 -2.82 -11.69
N ARG A 319 11.84 -2.08 -12.76
CA ARG A 319 11.74 -2.58 -14.14
C ARG A 319 12.65 -3.78 -14.38
N ASP A 320 13.90 -3.71 -13.93
CA ASP A 320 14.85 -4.83 -13.99
C ASP A 320 14.29 -6.08 -13.30
N VAL A 321 13.71 -5.92 -12.09
CA VAL A 321 13.07 -7.03 -11.36
C VAL A 321 11.88 -7.57 -12.13
N ILE A 322 10.99 -6.71 -12.65
CA ILE A 322 9.78 -7.11 -13.39
C ILE A 322 10.15 -7.93 -14.63
N ASP A 323 11.08 -7.43 -15.43
CA ASP A 323 11.41 -8.04 -16.73
C ASP A 323 12.25 -9.32 -16.58
N SER A 324 13.00 -9.43 -15.48
CA SER A 324 13.86 -10.57 -15.23
C SER A 324 13.25 -11.66 -14.34
N SER A 325 12.07 -11.46 -13.73
CA SER A 325 11.57 -12.38 -12.70
C SER A 325 10.33 -13.19 -13.08
N THR A 326 10.16 -14.34 -12.41
CA THR A 326 8.97 -15.20 -12.48
C THR A 326 8.55 -15.66 -11.08
N PRO A 327 7.24 -15.84 -10.81
CA PRO A 327 6.81 -16.30 -9.49
C PRO A 327 7.20 -17.76 -9.33
N GLN A 328 8.02 -18.05 -8.32
CA GLN A 328 8.45 -19.41 -8.03
C GLN A 328 7.30 -20.20 -7.41
N ALA A 329 7.11 -21.43 -7.88
CA ALA A 329 6.19 -22.36 -7.24
C ALA A 329 6.76 -22.86 -5.90
N LEU A 330 5.91 -22.96 -4.89
CA LEU A 330 6.19 -23.71 -3.68
C LEU A 330 6.31 -25.21 -4.04
N THR A 331 7.45 -25.82 -3.74
CA THR A 331 7.75 -27.23 -4.09
C THR A 331 8.05 -28.12 -2.87
N TRP A 332 7.74 -27.67 -1.65
CA TRP A 332 8.13 -28.35 -0.41
C TRP A 332 6.95 -28.84 0.42
#